data_AF-A0A1M4Z696-F1
#
_entry.id   AF-A0A1M4Z696-F1
#
_cell.length_a   1.000
_cell.length_b   1.000
_cell.length_c   1.000
_cell.angle_alpha   90.00
_cell.angle_beta   90.00
_cell.angle_gamma   90.00
#
_symmetry.space_group_name_H-M   'P 1'
#
loop_
_entity.id
_entity.type
_entity.pdbx_description
1 polymer ?
#
loop_
_entity_poly.entity_id
_entity_poly.type
_entity_poly.pdbx_seq_one_letter_code
_entity_poly.pdbx_strand_id
1 'polypeptide(L)'
;MDRLKRAALITRLLQNLRDKGSWCGETHAQKAAFFAQHLMEVPLEFDFILYKHGPFSFDLRDELTSLRADGLIQLVPRWPYGPTIKPTDLAEKLQNNYTKTLKQHEKKIAFVADKLGAKGVADLERLATALYVTKQKRTDEQPEKRAKKLSELKPHIRIDQAQAAIDELDQIIKEAQEIIH
;
A
#
# COMPACT_ATOMS: atom_id res chain seq x y z
N MET A 1 1.52 8.12 -16.41
CA MET A 1 0.56 7.04 -16.73
C MET A 1 -0.83 7.64 -16.96
N ASP A 2 -1.63 7.05 -17.84
CA ASP A 2 -3.04 7.46 -18.05
C ASP A 2 -3.88 7.30 -16.77
N ARG A 3 -4.76 8.27 -16.46
CA ARG A 3 -5.56 8.28 -15.21
C ARG A 3 -6.47 7.06 -15.12
N LEU A 4 -7.11 6.64 -16.20
CA LEU A 4 -8.01 5.48 -16.18
C LEU A 4 -7.26 4.15 -15.99
N LYS A 5 -6.05 4.03 -16.55
CA LYS A 5 -5.13 2.92 -16.22
C LYS A 5 -4.78 2.89 -14.73
N ARG A 6 -4.52 4.06 -14.14
CA ARG A 6 -4.26 4.19 -12.69
C ARG A 6 -5.46 3.78 -11.85
N ALA A 7 -6.65 4.27 -12.22
CA ALA A 7 -7.90 3.91 -11.59
C ALA A 7 -8.15 2.38 -11.65
N ALA A 8 -7.85 1.73 -12.78
CA ALA A 8 -7.96 0.27 -12.91
C ALA A 8 -6.99 -0.46 -11.95
N LEU A 9 -5.73 0.00 -11.85
CA LEU A 9 -4.74 -0.60 -10.93
C LEU A 9 -5.13 -0.39 -9.45
N ILE A 10 -5.56 0.82 -9.07
CA ILE A 10 -5.99 1.12 -7.69
C ILE A 10 -7.24 0.32 -7.33
N THR A 11 -8.25 0.29 -8.18
CA THR A 11 -9.47 -0.48 -7.88
C THR A 11 -9.20 -1.98 -7.82
N ARG A 12 -8.28 -2.53 -8.64
CA ARG A 12 -7.82 -3.92 -8.52
C ARG A 12 -7.08 -4.16 -7.20
N LEU A 13 -6.20 -3.25 -6.77
CA LEU A 13 -5.51 -3.35 -5.49
C LEU A 13 -6.49 -3.36 -4.31
N LEU A 14 -7.47 -2.45 -4.31
CA LEU A 14 -8.52 -2.41 -3.29
C LEU A 14 -9.36 -3.69 -3.28
N GLN A 15 -9.65 -4.25 -4.46
CA GLN A 15 -10.37 -5.53 -4.57
C GLN A 15 -9.54 -6.67 -3.95
N ASN A 16 -8.28 -6.83 -4.34
CA ASN A 16 -7.41 -7.89 -3.85
C ASN A 16 -7.19 -7.80 -2.32
N LEU A 17 -7.06 -6.58 -1.76
CA LEU A 17 -7.00 -6.38 -0.31
C LEU A 17 -8.26 -6.92 0.39
N ARG A 18 -9.44 -6.59 -0.14
CA ARG A 18 -10.71 -7.07 0.42
C ARG A 18 -10.86 -8.58 0.33
N ASP A 19 -10.44 -9.18 -0.78
CA ASP A 19 -10.48 -10.63 -0.97
C ASP A 19 -9.55 -11.37 0.01
N LYS A 20 -8.52 -10.67 0.51
CA LYS A 20 -7.65 -11.12 1.61
C LYS A 20 -8.17 -10.78 3.01
N GLY A 21 -9.44 -10.41 3.13
CA GLY A 21 -10.10 -10.12 4.41
C GLY A 21 -9.77 -8.76 5.01
N SER A 22 -9.14 -7.85 4.24
CA SER A 22 -8.80 -6.52 4.73
C SER A 22 -10.04 -5.67 5.03
N TRP A 23 -9.96 -4.85 6.09
CA TRP A 23 -10.91 -3.75 6.32
C TRP A 23 -10.96 -2.79 5.13
N CYS A 24 -9.84 -2.65 4.40
CA CYS A 24 -9.68 -1.81 3.24
C CYS A 24 -10.16 -0.36 3.47
N GLY A 25 -9.67 0.27 4.54
CA GLY A 25 -9.86 1.69 4.81
C GLY A 25 -8.82 2.56 4.08
N GLU A 26 -8.88 3.89 4.28
CA GLU A 26 -7.92 4.82 3.65
C GLU A 26 -6.47 4.48 4.02
N THR A 27 -6.20 4.11 5.27
CA THR A 27 -4.83 3.73 5.69
C THR A 27 -4.33 2.50 4.95
N HIS A 28 -5.17 1.46 4.78
CA HIS A 28 -4.81 0.28 3.98
C HIS A 28 -4.53 0.67 2.53
N ALA A 29 -5.41 1.46 1.92
CA ALA A 29 -5.22 1.94 0.55
C ALA A 29 -3.90 2.70 0.38
N GLN A 30 -3.60 3.61 1.30
CA GLN A 30 -2.37 4.41 1.31
C GLN A 30 -1.11 3.53 1.44
N LYS A 31 -1.10 2.59 2.39
CA LYS A 31 0.08 1.74 2.61
C LYS A 31 0.26 0.73 1.48
N ALA A 32 -0.82 0.14 1.00
CA ALA A 32 -0.75 -0.80 -0.10
C ALA A 32 -0.31 -0.13 -1.40
N ALA A 33 -0.80 1.08 -1.71
CA ALA A 33 -0.34 1.83 -2.87
C ALA A 33 1.15 2.22 -2.74
N PHE A 34 1.60 2.60 -1.54
CA PHE A 34 3.01 2.87 -1.25
C PHE A 34 3.90 1.65 -1.53
N PHE A 35 3.50 0.46 -1.06
CA PHE A 35 4.21 -0.79 -1.33
C PHE A 35 4.17 -1.18 -2.80
N ALA A 36 3.00 -1.12 -3.44
CA ALA A 36 2.86 -1.41 -4.86
C ALA A 36 3.78 -0.53 -5.71
N GLN A 37 3.87 0.77 -5.39
CA GLN A 37 4.70 1.70 -6.13
C GLN A 37 6.20 1.55 -5.85
N HIS A 38 6.58 1.42 -4.59
CA HIS A 38 8.00 1.54 -4.21
C HIS A 38 8.72 0.24 -3.95
N LEU A 39 7.98 -0.83 -3.64
CA LEU A 39 8.54 -2.17 -3.56
C LEU A 39 8.37 -2.92 -4.87
N MET A 40 7.15 -2.91 -5.42
CA MET A 40 6.84 -3.71 -6.63
C MET A 40 6.98 -2.93 -7.94
N GLU A 41 7.36 -1.64 -7.88
CA GLU A 41 7.57 -0.80 -9.07
C GLU A 41 6.33 -0.69 -9.97
N VAL A 42 5.13 -0.71 -9.38
CA VAL A 42 3.89 -0.41 -10.11
C VAL A 42 3.84 1.10 -10.37
N PRO A 43 3.66 1.57 -11.63
CA PRO A 43 3.81 2.98 -11.98
C PRO A 43 2.57 3.82 -11.61
N LEU A 44 2.23 3.86 -10.32
CA LEU A 44 1.10 4.63 -9.81
C LEU A 44 1.36 6.15 -9.82
N GLU A 45 2.62 6.57 -9.74
CA GLU A 45 3.07 7.98 -9.81
C GLU A 45 2.41 8.90 -8.77
N PHE A 46 2.23 8.41 -7.54
CA PHE A 46 1.79 9.22 -6.41
C PHE A 46 2.98 9.72 -5.59
N ASP A 47 2.92 10.97 -5.14
CA ASP A 47 3.95 11.51 -4.26
C ASP A 47 3.65 11.16 -2.80
N PHE A 48 4.60 10.49 -2.15
CA PHE A 48 4.48 10.06 -0.76
C PHE A 48 5.45 10.81 0.15
N ILE A 49 4.92 11.37 1.22
CA ILE A 49 5.69 11.97 2.31
C ILE A 49 5.42 11.26 3.62
N LEU A 50 6.30 11.41 4.61
CA LEU A 50 6.03 10.93 5.96
C LEU A 50 5.01 11.86 6.66
N TYR A 51 3.82 11.35 6.99
CA TYR A 51 2.75 12.16 7.60
C TYR A 51 1.97 11.35 8.65
N LYS A 52 1.95 11.84 9.90
CA LYS A 52 1.27 11.24 11.07
C LYS A 52 1.53 9.73 11.26
N HIS A 53 0.85 8.86 10.52
CA HIS A 53 0.89 7.40 10.63
C HIS A 53 1.77 6.71 9.56
N GLY A 54 2.87 7.36 9.15
CA GLY A 54 3.82 6.82 8.16
C GLY A 54 3.66 7.47 6.78
N PRO A 55 4.10 6.79 5.69
CA PRO A 55 4.01 7.33 4.33
C PRO A 55 2.56 7.60 3.91
N PHE A 56 2.33 8.76 3.31
CA PHE A 56 1.01 9.23 2.93
C PHE A 56 1.11 10.07 1.65
N SER A 57 0.15 9.88 0.75
CA SER A 57 0.01 10.69 -0.46
C SER A 57 -1.32 11.44 -0.43
N PHE A 58 -1.24 12.78 -0.50
CA PHE A 58 -2.42 13.63 -0.67
C PHE A 58 -3.06 13.40 -2.03
N ASP A 59 -2.24 13.22 -3.08
CA ASP A 59 -2.72 12.92 -4.43
C ASP A 59 -3.53 11.62 -4.47
N LEU A 60 -3.11 10.57 -3.73
CA LEU A 60 -3.88 9.34 -3.63
C LEU A 60 -5.19 9.55 -2.87
N ARG A 61 -5.22 10.38 -1.83
CA ARG A 61 -6.48 10.72 -1.13
C ARG A 61 -7.44 11.42 -2.09
N ASP A 62 -6.93 12.37 -2.87
CA ASP A 62 -7.73 13.12 -3.83
C ASP A 62 -8.22 12.19 -4.95
N GLU A 63 -7.36 11.30 -5.46
CA GLU A 63 -7.76 10.29 -6.45
C GLU A 63 -8.81 9.33 -5.89
N LEU A 64 -8.70 8.84 -4.65
CA LEU A 64 -9.76 8.04 -4.01
C LEU A 64 -11.08 8.83 -3.94
N THR A 65 -11.01 10.12 -3.66
CA THR A 65 -12.20 11.00 -3.67
C THR A 65 -12.80 11.09 -5.07
N SER A 66 -11.98 11.26 -6.10
CA SER A 66 -12.40 11.28 -7.50
C SER A 66 -12.96 9.93 -7.97
N LEU A 67 -12.33 8.80 -7.62
CA LEU A 67 -12.84 7.46 -7.93
C LEU A 67 -14.22 7.22 -7.32
N ARG A 68 -14.49 7.80 -6.15
CA ARG A 68 -15.82 7.75 -5.53
C ARG A 68 -16.83 8.59 -6.31
N ALA A 69 -16.44 9.79 -6.74
CA ALA A 69 -17.28 10.65 -7.58
C ALA A 69 -17.58 10.02 -8.95
N ASP A 70 -16.59 9.32 -9.52
CA ASP A 70 -16.71 8.57 -10.77
C ASP A 70 -17.53 7.27 -10.62
N GLY A 71 -17.98 6.94 -9.40
CA GLY A 71 -18.77 5.73 -9.11
C GLY A 71 -17.98 4.42 -9.16
N LEU A 72 -16.64 4.48 -9.21
CA LEU A 72 -15.75 3.32 -9.27
C LEU A 72 -15.53 2.69 -7.89
N ILE A 73 -15.64 3.48 -6.82
CA ILE A 73 -15.59 2.99 -5.45
C ILE A 73 -16.75 3.57 -4.64
N GLN A 74 -17.12 2.87 -3.57
CA GLN A 74 -18.10 3.30 -2.60
C GLN A 74 -17.56 3.17 -1.18
N LEU A 75 -18.06 4.01 -0.28
CA LEU A 75 -17.78 3.92 1.15
C LEU A 75 -18.91 3.15 1.82
N VAL A 76 -18.56 2.07 2.50
CA VAL A 76 -19.49 1.28 3.32
C VAL A 76 -19.29 1.69 4.78
N PRO A 77 -20.25 2.40 5.41
CA PRO A 77 -20.14 2.78 6.81
C PRO A 77 -20.03 1.54 7.71
N ARG A 78 -19.14 1.58 8.70
CA ARG A 78 -18.99 0.52 9.69
C ARG A 78 -18.70 1.10 11.07
N TRP A 79 -19.76 1.33 11.83
CA TRP A 79 -19.65 1.81 13.21
C TRP A 79 -18.94 0.78 14.12
N PRO A 80 -18.08 1.19 15.08
CA PRO A 80 -17.67 2.56 15.45
C PRO A 80 -16.46 3.11 14.67
N TYR A 81 -15.98 2.40 13.65
CA TYR A 81 -14.75 2.73 12.93
C TYR A 81 -15.00 3.50 11.62
N GLY A 82 -13.90 3.92 10.96
CA GLY A 82 -13.97 4.59 9.65
C GLY A 82 -14.46 3.65 8.54
N PRO A 83 -15.04 4.17 7.45
CA PRO A 83 -15.69 3.34 6.43
C PRO A 83 -14.72 2.39 5.72
N THR A 84 -15.26 1.30 5.19
CA THR A 84 -14.57 0.43 4.23
C THR A 84 -14.71 1.00 2.83
N ILE A 85 -13.61 1.03 2.07
CA ILE A 85 -13.61 1.38 0.66
C ILE A 85 -13.86 0.10 -0.14
N LYS A 86 -14.88 0.09 -0.99
CA LYS A 86 -15.26 -1.07 -1.82
C LYS A 86 -15.32 -0.67 -3.30
N PRO A 87 -14.59 -1.37 -4.20
CA PRO A 87 -14.81 -1.24 -5.65
C PRO A 87 -16.24 -1.62 -6.04
N THR A 88 -16.80 -0.94 -7.04
CA THR A 88 -18.15 -1.20 -7.59
C THR A 88 -18.07 -2.05 -8.87
N ASP A 89 -19.22 -2.49 -9.37
CA ASP A 89 -19.32 -3.20 -10.65
C ASP A 89 -18.81 -2.33 -11.83
N LEU A 90 -18.87 -1.01 -11.70
CA LEU A 90 -18.29 -0.09 -12.69
C LEU A 90 -16.76 -0.17 -12.70
N ALA A 91 -16.12 -0.35 -11.55
CA ALA A 91 -14.68 -0.60 -11.49
C ALA A 91 -14.30 -1.93 -12.14
N GLU A 92 -15.12 -2.97 -12.01
CA GLU A 92 -14.88 -4.24 -12.73
C GLU A 92 -14.96 -4.05 -14.26
N LYS A 93 -15.94 -3.29 -14.75
CA LYS A 93 -16.02 -2.92 -16.18
C LYS A 93 -14.80 -2.14 -16.63
N LEU A 94 -14.34 -1.17 -15.83
CA LEU A 94 -13.12 -0.42 -16.11
C LEU A 94 -11.90 -1.35 -16.17
N GLN A 95 -11.76 -2.26 -15.22
CA GLN A 95 -10.69 -3.25 -15.18
C GLN A 95 -10.67 -4.12 -16.45
N ASN A 96 -11.84 -4.55 -16.92
CA ASN A 96 -11.98 -5.34 -18.15
C ASN A 96 -11.52 -4.57 -19.41
N ASN A 97 -11.65 -3.25 -19.42
CA ASN A 97 -11.13 -2.41 -20.51
C ASN A 97 -9.60 -2.27 -20.49
N TYR A 98 -8.95 -2.49 -19.33
CA TYR A 98 -7.50 -2.36 -19.16
C TYR A 98 -6.81 -3.68 -18.78
N THR A 99 -7.33 -4.81 -19.26
CA THR A 99 -6.81 -6.16 -18.99
C THR A 99 -5.32 -6.32 -19.28
N LYS A 100 -4.80 -5.70 -20.35
CA LYS A 100 -3.36 -5.76 -20.67
C LYS A 100 -2.51 -5.14 -19.57
N THR A 101 -2.89 -3.96 -19.08
CA THR A 101 -2.21 -3.27 -17.98
C THR A 101 -2.33 -4.06 -16.68
N LEU A 102 -3.52 -4.60 -16.39
CA LEU A 102 -3.72 -5.40 -15.18
C LEU A 102 -2.88 -6.67 -15.21
N LYS A 103 -2.86 -7.43 -16.31
CA LYS A 103 -2.05 -8.64 -16.42
C LYS A 103 -0.56 -8.39 -16.17
N GLN A 104 -0.04 -7.23 -16.56
CA GLN A 104 1.37 -6.85 -16.31
C GLN A 104 1.68 -6.64 -14.83
N HIS A 105 0.69 -6.21 -14.03
CA HIS A 105 0.88 -5.86 -12.63
C HIS A 105 0.11 -6.77 -11.66
N GLU A 106 -0.64 -7.75 -12.15
CA GLU A 106 -1.55 -8.56 -11.31
C GLU A 106 -0.79 -9.31 -10.22
N LYS A 107 0.32 -9.99 -10.57
CA LYS A 107 1.17 -10.68 -9.59
C LYS A 107 1.72 -9.72 -8.54
N LYS A 108 2.12 -8.52 -8.96
CA LYS A 108 2.65 -7.46 -8.09
C LYS A 108 1.59 -6.94 -7.11
N ILE A 109 0.39 -6.67 -7.61
CA ILE A 109 -0.76 -6.22 -6.81
C ILE A 109 -1.23 -7.32 -5.86
N ALA A 110 -1.34 -8.55 -6.34
CA ALA A 110 -1.73 -9.71 -5.53
C ALA A 110 -0.72 -9.96 -4.38
N PHE A 111 0.58 -9.84 -4.65
CA PHE A 111 1.62 -9.96 -3.62
C PHE A 111 1.45 -8.92 -2.51
N VAL A 112 1.25 -7.65 -2.86
CA VAL A 112 1.04 -6.59 -1.86
C VAL A 112 -0.23 -6.85 -1.04
N ALA A 113 -1.31 -7.26 -1.69
CA ALA A 113 -2.56 -7.60 -1.00
C ALA A 113 -2.39 -8.80 -0.05
N ASP A 114 -1.62 -9.81 -0.45
CA ASP A 114 -1.32 -10.97 0.38
C ASP A 114 -0.52 -10.59 1.64
N LYS A 115 0.52 -9.76 1.49
CA LYS A 115 1.35 -9.32 2.62
C LYS A 115 0.66 -8.35 3.56
N LEU A 116 -0.21 -7.48 3.05
CA LEU A 116 -0.78 -6.38 3.84
C LEU A 116 -2.26 -6.57 4.22
N GLY A 117 -2.99 -7.47 3.56
CA GLY A 117 -4.44 -7.59 3.68
C GLY A 117 -4.91 -7.83 5.11
N ALA A 118 -4.27 -8.77 5.82
CA ALA A 118 -4.62 -9.15 7.19
C ALA A 118 -4.03 -8.22 8.27
N LYS A 119 -3.19 -7.24 7.89
CA LYS A 119 -2.46 -6.40 8.86
C LYS A 119 -3.31 -5.27 9.42
N GLY A 120 -3.16 -5.00 10.72
CA GLY A 120 -3.80 -3.88 11.38
C GLY A 120 -3.12 -2.54 11.09
N VAL A 121 -3.76 -1.43 11.46
CA VAL A 121 -3.23 -0.07 11.23
C VAL A 121 -1.83 0.13 11.84
N ALA A 122 -1.60 -0.39 13.05
CA ALA A 122 -0.30 -0.29 13.71
C ALA A 122 0.80 -1.10 13.01
N ASP A 123 0.48 -2.28 12.48
CA ASP A 123 1.43 -3.11 11.72
C ASP A 123 1.78 -2.45 10.39
N LEU A 124 0.77 -1.90 9.72
CA LEU A 124 0.92 -1.17 8.46
C LEU A 124 1.74 0.10 8.63
N GLU A 125 1.55 0.86 9.71
CA GLU A 125 2.38 2.02 10.02
C GLU A 125 3.85 1.60 10.15
N ARG A 126 4.12 0.57 10.97
CA ARG A 126 5.49 0.06 11.20
C ARG A 126 6.16 -0.38 9.90
N LEU A 127 5.49 -1.24 9.12
CA LEU A 127 6.05 -1.77 7.87
C LEU A 127 6.21 -0.71 6.77
N ALA A 128 5.26 0.20 6.63
CA ALA A 128 5.38 1.27 5.65
C ALA A 128 6.48 2.26 6.02
N THR A 129 6.65 2.58 7.31
CA THR A 129 7.77 3.41 7.76
C THR A 129 9.10 2.67 7.61
N ALA A 130 9.16 1.37 7.86
CA ALA A 130 10.33 0.54 7.59
C ALA A 130 10.76 0.62 6.11
N LEU A 131 9.80 0.49 5.18
CA LEU A 131 10.06 0.59 3.74
C LEU A 131 10.52 2.00 3.36
N TYR A 132 9.91 3.03 3.94
CA TYR A 132 10.30 4.42 3.72
C TYR A 132 11.74 4.71 4.14
N VAL A 133 12.13 4.27 5.33
CA VAL A 133 13.50 4.44 5.85
C VAL A 133 14.50 3.64 5.00
N THR A 134 14.15 2.41 4.62
CA THR A 134 15.01 1.56 3.78
C THR A 134 15.23 2.19 2.41
N LYS A 135 14.20 2.80 1.81
CA LYS A 135 14.31 3.46 0.51
C LYS A 135 15.10 4.77 0.53
N GLN A 136 15.04 5.54 1.62
CA GLN A 136 15.77 6.81 1.73
C GLN A 136 17.29 6.64 1.78
N LYS A 137 17.79 5.42 1.98
CA LYS A 137 19.20 5.11 2.12
C LYS A 137 19.63 4.01 1.15
N ARG A 138 20.94 3.83 0.99
CA ARG A 138 21.47 2.63 0.33
C ARG A 138 21.02 1.40 1.12
N THR A 139 20.49 0.41 0.41
CA THR A 139 19.95 -0.87 0.92
C THR A 139 20.93 -1.64 1.82
N ASP A 140 22.21 -1.25 1.78
CA ASP A 140 23.34 -1.90 2.44
C ASP A 140 23.53 -1.47 3.92
N GLU A 141 22.70 -0.58 4.45
CA GLU A 141 22.75 -0.23 5.88
C GLU A 141 22.23 -1.36 6.78
N GLN A 142 23.02 -1.67 7.81
CA GLN A 142 22.70 -2.65 8.83
C GLN A 142 21.27 -2.48 9.39
N PRO A 143 20.49 -3.57 9.55
CA PRO A 143 19.12 -3.53 10.06
C PRO A 143 18.93 -2.69 11.33
N GLU A 144 19.90 -2.72 12.26
CA GLU A 144 19.87 -1.99 13.52
C GLU A 144 19.87 -0.46 13.32
N LYS A 145 20.56 0.04 12.29
CA LYS A 145 20.55 1.47 11.96
C LYS A 145 19.19 1.89 11.39
N ARG A 146 18.57 1.05 10.57
CA ARG A 146 17.23 1.28 10.03
C ARG A 146 16.17 1.23 11.14
N ALA A 147 16.28 0.29 12.07
CA ALA A 147 15.40 0.19 13.24
C ALA A 147 15.50 1.41 14.16
N LYS A 148 16.72 1.88 14.47
CA LYS A 148 16.94 3.12 15.22
C LYS A 148 16.29 4.31 14.53
N LYS A 149 16.48 4.45 13.21
CA LYS A 149 15.90 5.56 12.46
C LYS A 149 14.37 5.52 12.43
N LEU A 150 13.78 4.33 12.29
CA LEU A 150 12.34 4.14 12.38
C LEU A 150 11.82 4.65 13.73
N SER A 151 12.46 4.25 14.83
CA SER A 151 12.10 4.68 16.18
C SER A 151 12.32 6.18 16.42
N GLU A 152 13.36 6.79 15.83
CA GLU A 152 13.54 8.26 15.83
C GLU A 152 12.39 8.99 15.13
N LEU A 153 11.96 8.48 13.97
CA LEU A 153 10.85 9.07 13.19
C LEU A 153 9.49 8.84 13.87
N LYS A 154 9.39 7.79 14.68
CA LYS A 154 8.17 7.36 15.36
C LYS A 154 8.51 6.98 16.80
N PRO A 155 8.65 7.96 17.71
CA PRO A 155 9.06 7.71 19.09
C PRO A 155 8.11 6.77 19.87
N HIS A 156 6.86 6.62 19.42
CA HIS A 156 5.90 5.67 19.98
C HIS A 156 6.16 4.22 19.58
N ILE A 157 6.95 3.96 18.53
CA ILE A 157 7.37 2.62 18.13
C ILE A 157 8.66 2.29 18.85
N ARG A 158 8.60 1.29 19.72
CA ARG A 158 9.74 0.80 20.47
C ARG A 158 10.78 0.15 19.55
N ILE A 159 12.03 0.14 19.97
CA ILE A 159 13.14 -0.37 19.15
C ILE A 159 13.01 -1.87 18.80
N ASP A 160 12.47 -2.67 19.71
CA ASP A 160 12.18 -4.09 19.49
C ASP A 160 11.12 -4.29 18.39
N GLN A 161 10.06 -3.48 18.42
CA GLN A 161 9.04 -3.47 17.37
C GLN A 161 9.56 -2.93 16.04
N ALA A 162 10.47 -1.96 16.08
CA ALA A 162 11.14 -1.42 14.90
C ALA A 162 12.01 -2.49 14.24
N GLN A 163 12.81 -3.22 15.02
CA GLN A 163 13.66 -4.31 14.53
C GLN A 163 12.83 -5.40 13.87
N ALA A 164 11.79 -5.89 14.56
CA ALA A 164 10.88 -6.89 14.00
C ALA A 164 10.24 -6.45 12.68
N ALA A 165 9.90 -5.15 12.54
CA ALA A 165 9.36 -4.61 11.31
C ALA A 165 10.41 -4.50 10.18
N ILE A 166 11.67 -4.21 10.50
CA ILE A 166 12.77 -4.25 9.52
C ILE A 166 13.02 -5.68 9.06
N ASP A 167 13.09 -6.64 9.98
CA ASP A 167 13.35 -8.04 9.66
C ASP A 167 12.23 -8.63 8.79
N GLU A 168 10.97 -8.33 9.13
CA GLU A 168 9.81 -8.71 8.31
C GLU A 168 9.86 -8.05 6.93
N LEU A 169 10.19 -6.76 6.87
CA LEU A 169 10.33 -6.06 5.59
C LEU A 169 11.42 -6.68 4.71
N ASP A 170 12.57 -7.01 5.27
CA ASP A 170 13.69 -7.59 4.52
C ASP A 170 13.30 -8.95 3.92
N GLN A 171 12.51 -9.74 4.66
CA GLN A 171 11.93 -10.97 4.13
C GLN A 171 10.95 -10.69 2.98
N ILE A 172 10.07 -9.69 3.13
CA ILE A 172 9.15 -9.26 2.08
C ILE A 172 9.92 -8.76 0.84
N ILE A 173 11.04 -8.06 1.01
CA ILE A 173 11.88 -7.57 -0.11
C ILE A 173 12.49 -8.74 -0.87
N LYS A 174 13.02 -9.75 -0.18
CA LYS A 174 13.57 -10.96 -0.81
C LYS A 174 12.51 -11.66 -1.66
N GLU A 175 11.32 -11.88 -1.10
CA GLU A 175 10.21 -12.50 -1.83
C GLU A 175 9.71 -11.64 -3.00
N ALA A 176 9.73 -10.31 -2.86
CA ALA A 176 9.37 -9.39 -3.93
C ALA A 176 10.35 -9.48 -5.11
N GLN A 177 11.65 -9.67 -4.86
CA GLN A 177 12.66 -9.79 -5.91
C GLN A 177 12.41 -10.99 -6.82
N GLU A 178 11.90 -12.11 -6.27
CA GLU A 178 11.52 -13.32 -7.03
C GLU A 178 10.31 -13.12 -7.96
N ILE A 179 9.52 -12.06 -7.74
CA ILE A 179 8.34 -11.74 -8.57
C ILE A 179 8.67 -10.70 -9.63
N ILE A 180 9.66 -9.84 -9.37
CA ILE A 180 10.09 -8.76 -10.27
C ILE A 180 11.07 -9.29 -11.33
N HIS A 181 11.91 -10.27 -10.98
CA HIS A 181 12.87 -10.95 -11.88
C HIS A 181 12.26 -12.22 -12.47
#